data_AF-A0A7J9CVI5-F1
#
_entry.id   AF-A0A7J9CVI5-F1
#
_cell.length_a   1.000
_cell.length_b   1.000
_cell.length_c   1.000
_cell.angle_alpha   90.00
_cell.angle_beta   90.00
_cell.angle_gamma   90.00
#
_symmetry.space_group_name_H-M   'P 1'
#
loop_
_entity.id
_entity.type
_entity.pdbx_description
1 polymer ?
#
loop_
_entity_poly.entity_id
_entity_poly.type
_entity_poly.pdbx_seq_one_letter_code
_entity_poly.pdbx_strand_id
1 'polypeptide(L)'
;MAHTLGLTQPANIELPKISFAAKEIDVAEWKGDLLAVGVTEKDMTKDENSKFQNPILKKLDGLLGGLLAEASFEEDFTGKAGQSLVHRLPGLGSKRVGLFGLGQSASSPAAFHSLGEAVAAAAKTAQASSVAIILASSECPSAMSKGNTAAAIVSGTVLGLYEDNRYKSESKKPQLKSLDILGLGTGPEIEKKIKYAEVVSCAIIFGRELVNSPANVLTPAALAAEASKIASLYSDVLSANILTEEQCRELKMGSYLGVAAASANPPHFIHLCYKPPSGPVKTKLALVGKGLTFDSGGYNIKTGPGCSIETMKADMGGSAAVFGAAKALGQIKPSGVEVHFIVASCENMISGKGMRPGDIVTASNGKTIEV
;
A
#
# COMPACT_ATOMS: atom_id res chain seq x y z
N MET A 1 29.39 -14.67 0.78
CA MET A 1 28.10 -14.05 1.15
C MET A 1 28.05 -14.04 2.66
N ALA A 2 27.89 -12.89 3.31
CA ALA A 2 27.67 -12.86 4.75
C ALA A 2 26.37 -13.62 5.03
N HIS A 3 26.40 -14.57 5.95
CA HIS A 3 25.19 -15.28 6.38
C HIS A 3 24.30 -14.30 7.16
N THR A 4 22.99 -14.32 6.91
CA THR A 4 22.01 -13.53 7.67
C THR A 4 22.16 -13.80 9.16
N LEU A 5 22.30 -12.75 9.97
CA LEU A 5 22.35 -12.88 11.43
C LEU A 5 21.09 -13.61 11.93
N GLY A 6 21.27 -14.66 12.71
CA GLY A 6 20.17 -15.49 13.21
C GLY A 6 19.61 -16.49 12.19
N LEU A 7 20.24 -16.65 11.02
CA LEU A 7 19.88 -17.60 9.97
C LEU A 7 18.43 -17.46 9.46
N THR A 8 17.80 -16.30 9.69
CA THR A 8 16.43 -16.01 9.25
C THR A 8 16.35 -16.01 7.73
N GLN A 9 15.44 -16.78 7.16
CA GLN A 9 15.14 -16.78 5.74
C GLN A 9 13.70 -16.32 5.52
N PRO A 10 13.45 -15.22 4.79
CA PRO A 10 12.09 -14.82 4.47
C PRO A 10 11.46 -15.86 3.52
N ALA A 11 10.20 -16.22 3.76
CA ALA A 11 9.41 -16.98 2.80
C ALA A 11 9.17 -16.18 1.52
N ASN A 12 8.94 -16.87 0.40
CA ASN A 12 8.58 -16.21 -0.85
C ASN A 12 7.20 -15.52 -0.73
N ILE A 13 7.12 -14.27 -1.19
CA ILE A 13 5.84 -13.58 -1.33
C ILE A 13 5.27 -13.89 -2.71
N GLU A 14 4.07 -14.44 -2.74
CA GLU A 14 3.20 -14.38 -3.90
C GLU A 14 2.08 -13.38 -3.60
N LEU A 15 2.16 -12.19 -4.20
CA LEU A 15 1.05 -11.24 -4.12
C LEU A 15 -0.18 -11.87 -4.78
N PRO A 16 -1.37 -11.79 -4.15
CA PRO A 16 -2.59 -12.29 -4.75
C PRO A 16 -2.81 -11.62 -6.11
N LYS A 17 -2.88 -12.42 -7.17
CA LYS A 17 -3.26 -11.94 -8.50
C LYS A 17 -4.77 -11.79 -8.54
N ILE A 18 -5.25 -10.59 -8.21
CA ILE A 18 -6.66 -10.25 -8.24
C ILE A 18 -6.98 -9.62 -9.59
N SER A 19 -8.00 -10.12 -10.27
CA SER A 19 -8.57 -9.48 -11.45
C SER A 19 -9.61 -8.46 -11.00
N PHE A 20 -9.38 -7.18 -11.30
CA PHE A 20 -10.37 -6.12 -11.12
C PHE A 20 -11.08 -5.84 -12.45
N ALA A 21 -12.39 -5.62 -12.41
CA ALA A 21 -13.17 -5.25 -13.58
C ALA A 21 -14.31 -4.30 -13.21
N ALA A 22 -14.57 -3.29 -14.03
CA ALA A 22 -15.79 -2.50 -13.92
C ALA A 22 -16.90 -3.14 -14.77
N LYS A 23 -18.11 -3.30 -14.22
CA LYS A 23 -19.23 -3.96 -14.91
C LYS A 23 -20.55 -3.23 -14.70
N GLU A 24 -21.40 -3.24 -15.73
CA GLU A 24 -22.81 -2.86 -15.63
C GLU A 24 -23.65 -4.14 -15.62
N ILE A 25 -23.75 -4.74 -14.44
CA ILE A 25 -24.56 -5.96 -14.20
C ILE A 25 -25.53 -5.63 -13.06
N ASP A 26 -26.76 -6.09 -13.20
CA ASP A 26 -27.75 -5.98 -12.14
C ASP A 26 -27.32 -6.77 -10.90
N VAL A 27 -27.43 -6.17 -9.72
CA VAL A 27 -27.02 -6.80 -8.44
C VAL A 27 -27.71 -8.14 -8.18
N ALA A 28 -28.93 -8.34 -8.69
CA ALA A 28 -29.68 -9.58 -8.54
C ALA A 28 -29.19 -10.69 -9.49
N GLU A 29 -28.48 -10.32 -10.56
CA GLU A 29 -27.97 -11.25 -11.57
C GLU A 29 -26.51 -11.62 -11.34
N TRP A 30 -25.78 -10.81 -10.55
CA TRP A 30 -24.39 -11.08 -10.22
C TRP A 30 -24.24 -12.39 -9.41
N LYS A 31 -23.24 -13.20 -9.75
CA LYS A 31 -22.96 -14.49 -9.13
C LYS A 31 -21.54 -14.51 -8.58
N GLY A 32 -21.38 -14.97 -7.33
CA GLY A 32 -20.08 -15.09 -6.68
C GLY A 32 -20.17 -15.37 -5.19
N ASP A 33 -19.09 -15.16 -4.46
CA ASP A 33 -19.03 -15.54 -3.04
C ASP A 33 -19.53 -14.46 -2.07
N LEU A 34 -19.36 -13.18 -2.43
CA LEU A 34 -19.80 -12.03 -1.62
C LEU A 34 -20.17 -10.82 -2.50
N LEU A 35 -21.41 -10.37 -2.41
CA LEU A 35 -21.87 -9.08 -2.92
C LEU A 35 -21.83 -8.04 -1.78
N ALA A 36 -20.97 -7.04 -1.89
CA ALA A 36 -20.83 -5.97 -0.92
C ALA A 36 -21.52 -4.69 -1.40
N VAL A 37 -22.33 -4.08 -0.54
CA VAL A 37 -23.05 -2.83 -0.79
C VAL A 37 -22.54 -1.76 0.15
N GLY A 38 -21.87 -0.75 -0.39
CA GLY A 38 -21.52 0.46 0.34
C GLY A 38 -22.76 1.34 0.53
N VAL A 39 -23.09 1.68 1.77
CA VAL A 39 -24.31 2.41 2.14
C VAL A 39 -23.98 3.62 3.02
N THR A 40 -24.58 4.76 2.74
CA THR A 40 -24.59 5.90 3.65
C THR A 40 -25.74 5.79 4.66
N GLU A 41 -25.73 6.62 5.69
CA GLU A 41 -26.87 6.72 6.62
C GLU A 41 -28.17 7.10 5.90
N LYS A 42 -28.10 7.94 4.86
CA LYS A 42 -29.25 8.30 4.02
C LYS A 42 -29.79 7.10 3.23
N ASP A 43 -28.91 6.24 2.72
CA ASP A 43 -29.32 5.04 1.96
C ASP A 43 -30.10 4.04 2.81
N MET A 44 -29.86 4.05 4.13
CA MET A 44 -30.51 3.16 5.09
C MET A 44 -31.92 3.60 5.50
N THR A 45 -32.45 4.68 4.93
CA THR A 45 -33.81 5.17 5.21
C THR A 45 -34.85 4.11 4.83
N LYS A 46 -35.78 3.85 5.76
CA LYS A 46 -36.92 2.93 5.61
C LYS A 46 -38.25 3.69 5.54
N ASP A 47 -39.26 3.08 4.94
CA ASP A 47 -40.63 3.57 4.95
C ASP A 47 -41.38 3.17 6.25
N GLU A 48 -42.65 3.57 6.37
CA GLU A 48 -43.52 3.26 7.52
C GLU A 48 -43.69 1.75 7.75
N ASN A 49 -43.46 0.92 6.72
CA ASN A 49 -43.52 -0.54 6.80
C ASN A 49 -42.15 -1.18 7.07
N SER A 50 -41.17 -0.39 7.51
CA SER A 50 -39.78 -0.83 7.74
C SER A 50 -39.07 -1.39 6.50
N LYS A 51 -39.52 -1.05 5.29
CA LYS A 51 -38.87 -1.46 4.03
C LYS A 51 -37.90 -0.40 3.56
N PHE A 52 -36.77 -0.80 2.99
CA PHE A 52 -35.81 0.14 2.43
C PHE A 52 -36.43 1.01 1.33
N GLN A 53 -36.13 2.31 1.37
CA GLN A 53 -36.51 3.24 0.29
C GLN A 53 -35.48 3.21 -0.85
N ASN A 54 -34.20 2.94 -0.54
CA ASN A 54 -33.14 2.84 -1.53
C ASN A 54 -33.44 1.69 -2.54
N PRO A 55 -33.43 1.93 -3.87
CA PRO A 55 -33.82 0.93 -4.85
C PRO A 55 -32.99 -0.36 -4.84
N ILE A 56 -31.67 -0.25 -4.62
CA ILE A 56 -30.76 -1.41 -4.58
C ILE A 56 -31.07 -2.25 -3.33
N LEU A 57 -31.15 -1.60 -2.17
CA LEU A 57 -31.44 -2.30 -0.91
C LEU A 57 -32.84 -2.93 -0.92
N LYS A 58 -33.85 -2.19 -1.41
CA LYS A 58 -35.23 -2.69 -1.55
C LYS A 58 -35.30 -3.91 -2.46
N LYS A 59 -34.55 -3.92 -3.56
CA LYS A 59 -34.49 -5.05 -4.48
C LYS A 59 -33.84 -6.27 -3.83
N LEU A 60 -32.68 -6.10 -3.20
CA LEU A 60 -31.97 -7.19 -2.53
C LEU A 60 -32.79 -7.78 -1.37
N ASP A 61 -33.39 -6.92 -0.54
CA ASP A 61 -34.22 -7.33 0.58
C ASP A 61 -35.50 -8.06 0.14
N GLY A 62 -36.12 -7.61 -0.97
CA GLY A 62 -37.26 -8.30 -1.57
C GLY A 62 -36.94 -9.71 -2.05
N LEU A 63 -35.75 -9.93 -2.62
CA LEU A 63 -35.29 -11.26 -3.01
C LEU A 63 -34.96 -12.16 -1.81
N LEU A 64 -34.76 -11.55 -0.64
CA LEU A 64 -34.42 -12.21 0.62
C LEU A 64 -35.60 -12.31 1.60
N GLY A 65 -36.80 -11.91 1.17
CA GLY A 65 -38.00 -11.98 2.00
C GLY A 65 -37.97 -11.08 3.24
N GLY A 66 -37.19 -9.98 3.23
CA GLY A 66 -37.10 -9.03 4.35
C GLY A 66 -35.93 -9.25 5.30
N LEU A 67 -35.11 -10.28 5.09
CA LEU A 67 -34.02 -10.65 5.98
C LEU A 67 -32.97 -9.54 6.16
N LEU A 68 -32.68 -8.75 5.11
CA LEU A 68 -31.69 -7.67 5.23
C LEU A 68 -32.21 -6.54 6.11
N ALA A 69 -33.49 -6.18 5.97
CA ALA A 69 -34.10 -5.15 6.77
C ALA A 69 -34.21 -5.55 8.25
N GLU A 70 -34.58 -6.81 8.51
CA GLU A 70 -34.66 -7.41 9.84
C GLU A 70 -33.29 -7.44 10.51
N ALA A 71 -32.29 -8.05 9.87
CA ALA A 71 -30.95 -8.16 10.46
C ALA A 71 -30.27 -6.80 10.65
N SER A 72 -30.48 -5.85 9.73
CA SER A 72 -29.96 -4.48 9.92
C SER A 72 -30.57 -3.79 11.15
N PHE A 73 -31.82 -4.12 11.51
CA PHE A 73 -32.47 -3.59 12.71
C PHE A 73 -31.95 -4.28 13.97
N GLU A 74 -31.84 -5.61 13.96
CA GLU A 74 -31.35 -6.40 15.10
C GLU A 74 -29.90 -6.07 15.48
N GLU A 75 -29.05 -5.79 14.49
CA GLU A 75 -27.62 -5.47 14.69
C GLU A 75 -27.33 -3.96 14.80
N ASP A 76 -28.37 -3.11 14.91
CA ASP A 76 -28.25 -1.64 14.94
C ASP A 76 -27.40 -1.07 13.77
N PHE A 77 -27.52 -1.70 12.60
CA PHE A 77 -26.83 -1.27 11.39
C PHE A 77 -27.59 -0.11 10.74
N THR A 78 -27.01 1.08 10.84
CA THR A 78 -27.62 2.35 10.38
C THR A 78 -26.81 3.03 9.27
N GLY A 79 -25.75 2.38 8.78
CA GLY A 79 -24.89 2.91 7.71
C GLY A 79 -23.79 3.84 8.21
N LYS A 80 -23.56 3.91 9.54
CA LYS A 80 -22.46 4.68 10.13
C LYS A 80 -21.11 4.15 9.69
N ALA A 81 -20.12 5.03 9.58
CA ALA A 81 -18.77 4.66 9.17
C ALA A 81 -18.19 3.56 10.10
N GLY A 82 -17.68 2.48 9.50
CA GLY A 82 -17.10 1.35 10.22
C GLY A 82 -18.09 0.24 10.60
N GLN A 83 -19.40 0.45 10.44
CA GLN A 83 -20.36 -0.64 10.57
C GLN A 83 -20.26 -1.60 9.37
N SER A 84 -20.39 -2.90 9.61
CA SER A 84 -20.51 -3.91 8.56
C SER A 84 -21.44 -5.03 8.99
N LEU A 85 -22.30 -5.47 8.08
CA LEU A 85 -23.23 -6.58 8.24
C LEU A 85 -22.96 -7.58 7.11
N VAL A 86 -22.80 -8.88 7.38
CA VAL A 86 -22.56 -9.88 6.32
C VAL A 86 -23.37 -11.15 6.57
N HIS A 87 -24.30 -11.47 5.67
CA HIS A 87 -25.16 -12.65 5.78
C HIS A 87 -24.93 -13.66 4.66
N ARG A 88 -25.04 -14.95 5.03
CA ARG A 88 -25.05 -16.07 4.09
C ARG A 88 -26.46 -16.25 3.54
N LEU A 89 -26.57 -16.34 2.21
CA LEU A 89 -27.86 -16.41 1.52
C LEU A 89 -28.14 -17.78 0.88
N PRO A 90 -29.32 -18.39 1.05
CA PRO A 90 -29.75 -19.46 0.16
C PRO A 90 -30.20 -18.88 -1.20
N GLY A 91 -29.74 -19.46 -2.31
CA GLY A 91 -30.41 -19.35 -3.62
C GLY A 91 -30.21 -18.09 -4.50
N LEU A 92 -29.51 -17.05 -4.05
CA LEU A 92 -29.45 -15.74 -4.75
C LEU A 92 -28.31 -15.56 -5.76
N GLY A 93 -27.70 -16.65 -6.25
CA GLY A 93 -26.52 -16.61 -7.13
C GLY A 93 -25.22 -16.18 -6.43
N SER A 94 -25.29 -15.17 -5.56
CA SER A 94 -24.27 -14.84 -4.57
C SER A 94 -24.40 -15.70 -3.32
N LYS A 95 -23.28 -16.15 -2.74
CA LYS A 95 -23.31 -16.89 -1.47
C LYS A 95 -23.55 -15.98 -0.27
N ARG A 96 -23.13 -14.72 -0.34
CA ARG A 96 -23.28 -13.74 0.75
C ARG A 96 -23.65 -12.38 0.20
N VAL A 97 -24.37 -11.62 1.00
CA VAL A 97 -24.55 -10.17 0.84
C VAL A 97 -23.97 -9.50 2.08
N GLY A 98 -23.32 -8.36 1.90
CA GLY A 98 -22.89 -7.54 3.02
C GLY A 98 -23.18 -6.07 2.81
N LEU A 99 -23.56 -5.38 3.89
CA LEU A 99 -23.73 -3.94 3.94
C LEU A 99 -22.52 -3.33 4.67
N PHE A 100 -21.97 -2.26 4.11
CA PHE A 100 -20.78 -1.59 4.65
C PHE A 100 -21.05 -0.09 4.78
N GLY A 101 -21.02 0.40 6.01
CA GLY A 101 -21.38 1.76 6.35
C GLY A 101 -20.31 2.78 5.95
N LEU A 102 -20.74 3.80 5.20
CA LEU A 102 -19.91 4.91 4.71
C LEU A 102 -20.12 6.21 5.51
N GLY A 103 -21.01 6.20 6.50
CA GLY A 103 -21.38 7.37 7.31
C GLY A 103 -22.34 8.31 6.60
N GLN A 104 -22.37 9.57 7.05
CA GLN A 104 -23.32 10.59 6.57
C GLN A 104 -23.06 11.03 5.13
N SER A 105 -21.80 11.16 4.72
CA SER A 105 -21.44 11.54 3.35
C SER A 105 -20.13 10.89 2.90
N ALA A 106 -20.20 10.12 1.82
CA ALA A 106 -19.06 9.50 1.18
C ALA A 106 -18.49 10.42 0.08
N SER A 107 -17.77 11.46 0.48
CA SER A 107 -17.27 12.49 -0.46
C SER A 107 -15.77 12.45 -0.75
N SER A 108 -15.02 11.59 -0.06
CA SER A 108 -13.56 11.51 -0.19
C SER A 108 -13.10 10.14 -0.69
N PRO A 109 -11.94 10.08 -1.37
CA PRO A 109 -11.28 8.81 -1.69
C PRO A 109 -11.05 7.92 -0.45
N ALA A 110 -10.87 8.53 0.73
CA ALA A 110 -10.64 7.80 1.98
C ALA A 110 -11.83 6.90 2.37
N ALA A 111 -13.07 7.36 2.20
CA ALA A 111 -14.25 6.55 2.50
C ALA A 111 -14.33 5.29 1.62
N PHE A 112 -14.02 5.43 0.32
CA PHE A 112 -14.02 4.33 -0.62
C PHE A 112 -12.81 3.40 -0.49
N HIS A 113 -11.68 3.94 0.00
CA HIS A 113 -10.54 3.14 0.42
C HIS A 113 -10.91 2.27 1.62
N SER A 114 -11.51 2.84 2.67
CA SER A 114 -12.00 2.08 3.83
C SER A 114 -13.06 1.05 3.46
N LEU A 115 -13.94 1.35 2.48
CA LEU A 115 -14.87 0.36 1.93
C LEU A 115 -14.13 -0.84 1.33
N GLY A 116 -13.14 -0.59 0.47
CA GLY A 116 -12.30 -1.66 -0.11
C GLY A 116 -11.60 -2.50 0.97
N GLU A 117 -11.06 -1.87 2.00
CA GLU A 117 -10.40 -2.56 3.13
C GLU A 117 -11.39 -3.43 3.93
N ALA A 118 -12.57 -2.90 4.25
CA ALA A 118 -13.60 -3.64 4.98
C ALA A 118 -14.12 -4.83 4.18
N VAL A 119 -14.31 -4.67 2.86
CA VAL A 119 -14.72 -5.76 1.97
C VAL A 119 -13.62 -6.81 1.84
N ALA A 120 -12.35 -6.40 1.76
CA ALA A 120 -11.20 -7.30 1.78
C ALA A 120 -11.16 -8.16 3.07
N ALA A 121 -11.39 -7.54 4.22
CA ALA A 121 -11.47 -8.24 5.50
C ALA A 121 -12.62 -9.25 5.53
N ALA A 122 -13.82 -8.84 5.08
CA ALA A 122 -14.97 -9.74 4.97
C ALA A 122 -14.70 -10.91 4.02
N ALA A 123 -14.07 -10.65 2.87
CA ALA A 123 -13.69 -11.68 1.89
C ALA A 123 -12.70 -12.68 2.49
N LYS A 124 -11.71 -12.22 3.27
CA LYS A 124 -10.74 -13.08 3.96
C LYS A 124 -11.44 -14.00 4.98
N THR A 125 -12.31 -13.44 5.82
CA THR A 125 -13.08 -14.21 6.81
C THR A 125 -14.00 -15.24 6.14
N ALA A 126 -14.63 -14.87 5.03
CA ALA A 126 -15.53 -15.74 4.28
C ALA A 126 -14.83 -16.75 3.36
N GLN A 127 -13.49 -16.69 3.23
CA GLN A 127 -12.71 -17.38 2.20
C GLN A 127 -13.28 -17.18 0.79
N ALA A 128 -13.75 -15.97 0.50
CA ALA A 128 -14.34 -15.62 -0.78
C ALA A 128 -13.28 -15.57 -1.88
N SER A 129 -13.60 -16.19 -3.03
CA SER A 129 -12.77 -16.17 -4.23
C SER A 129 -13.24 -15.13 -5.26
N SER A 130 -14.52 -14.78 -5.22
CA SER A 130 -15.16 -13.79 -6.11
C SER A 130 -16.01 -12.82 -5.31
N VAL A 131 -15.75 -11.52 -5.49
CA VAL A 131 -16.44 -10.44 -4.77
C VAL A 131 -16.99 -9.44 -5.79
N ALA A 132 -18.13 -8.83 -5.50
CA ALA A 132 -18.58 -7.61 -6.14
C ALA A 132 -18.75 -6.50 -5.11
N ILE A 133 -18.44 -5.26 -5.50
CA ILE A 133 -18.75 -4.06 -4.73
C ILE A 133 -19.66 -3.17 -5.55
N ILE A 134 -20.76 -2.71 -4.94
CA ILE A 134 -21.65 -1.69 -5.47
C ILE A 134 -21.92 -0.62 -4.41
N LEU A 135 -22.21 0.60 -4.84
CA LEU A 135 -22.72 1.66 -3.94
C LEU A 135 -24.25 1.70 -4.02
N ALA A 136 -24.92 1.76 -2.87
CA ALA A 136 -26.38 1.82 -2.82
C ALA A 136 -26.94 3.07 -3.51
N SER A 137 -26.22 4.18 -3.47
CA SER A 137 -26.50 5.34 -4.31
C SER A 137 -25.37 5.58 -5.30
N SER A 138 -25.75 5.73 -6.57
CA SER A 138 -24.85 6.13 -7.65
C SER A 138 -24.54 7.63 -7.67
N GLU A 139 -25.15 8.41 -6.76
CA GLU A 139 -24.79 9.81 -6.54
C GLU A 139 -23.37 9.89 -5.96
N CYS A 140 -22.38 9.73 -6.83
CA CYS A 140 -21.04 10.22 -6.54
C CYS A 140 -21.18 11.74 -6.33
N PRO A 141 -20.76 12.27 -5.17
CA PRO A 141 -20.80 13.72 -4.96
C PRO A 141 -20.00 14.40 -6.08
N SER A 142 -20.49 15.56 -6.52
CA SER A 142 -20.01 16.33 -7.69
C SER A 142 -18.49 16.59 -7.73
N ALA A 143 -17.78 16.40 -6.61
CA ALA A 143 -16.34 16.53 -6.49
C ALA A 143 -15.53 15.29 -6.95
N MET A 144 -16.12 14.10 -7.09
CA MET A 144 -15.41 12.86 -7.42
C MET A 144 -15.98 12.18 -8.68
N SER A 145 -15.11 11.89 -9.65
CA SER A 145 -15.49 11.06 -10.79
C SER A 145 -15.66 9.60 -10.38
N LYS A 146 -16.61 8.89 -11.01
CA LYS A 146 -16.84 7.45 -10.77
C LYS A 146 -15.56 6.61 -10.91
N GLY A 147 -14.67 6.99 -11.84
CA GLY A 147 -13.37 6.34 -12.02
C GLY A 147 -12.41 6.51 -10.83
N ASN A 148 -12.42 7.67 -10.16
CA ASN A 148 -11.60 7.87 -8.95
C ASN A 148 -12.17 7.08 -7.76
N THR A 149 -13.50 6.96 -7.66
CA THR A 149 -14.17 6.09 -6.68
C THR A 149 -13.79 4.63 -6.88
N ALA A 150 -13.86 4.12 -8.11
CA ALA A 150 -13.43 2.76 -8.43
C ALA A 150 -11.96 2.52 -8.09
N ALA A 151 -11.07 3.45 -8.45
CA ALA A 151 -9.65 3.41 -8.11
C ALA A 151 -9.40 3.36 -6.59
N ALA A 152 -10.16 4.12 -5.79
CA ALA A 152 -10.05 4.09 -4.34
C ALA A 152 -10.50 2.74 -3.74
N ILE A 153 -11.59 2.16 -4.24
CA ILE A 153 -12.07 0.82 -3.86
C ILE A 153 -11.01 -0.25 -4.15
N VAL A 154 -10.43 -0.23 -5.36
CA VAL A 154 -9.35 -1.14 -5.75
C VAL A 154 -8.17 -0.99 -4.80
N SER A 155 -7.76 0.25 -4.51
CA SER A 155 -6.62 0.51 -3.63
C SER A 155 -6.85 -0.07 -2.24
N GLY A 156 -8.02 0.20 -1.64
CA GLY A 156 -8.39 -0.33 -0.33
C GLY A 156 -8.45 -1.85 -0.31
N THR A 157 -8.98 -2.46 -1.37
CA THR A 157 -9.06 -3.92 -1.47
C THR A 157 -7.66 -4.54 -1.52
N VAL A 158 -6.78 -4.05 -2.40
CA VAL A 158 -5.41 -4.57 -2.56
C VAL A 158 -4.63 -4.43 -1.26
N LEU A 159 -4.70 -3.25 -0.63
CA LEU A 159 -3.95 -2.95 0.59
C LEU A 159 -4.53 -3.66 1.83
N GLY A 160 -5.85 -3.86 1.88
CA GLY A 160 -6.53 -4.56 2.97
C GLY A 160 -6.36 -6.09 2.92
N LEU A 161 -6.11 -6.66 1.74
CA LEU A 161 -5.79 -8.09 1.59
C LEU A 161 -4.34 -8.42 1.92
N TYR A 162 -3.44 -7.44 1.87
CA TYR A 162 -2.03 -7.66 2.10
C TYR A 162 -1.77 -8.01 3.57
N GLU A 163 -1.20 -9.19 3.78
CA GLU A 163 -0.64 -9.60 5.06
C GLU A 163 0.80 -10.07 4.84
N ASP A 164 1.73 -9.46 5.57
CA ASP A 164 3.14 -9.83 5.49
C ASP A 164 3.41 -11.06 6.36
N ASN A 165 3.56 -12.21 5.69
CA ASN A 165 3.80 -13.49 6.34
C ASN A 165 5.20 -14.04 6.08
N ARG A 166 6.13 -13.24 5.53
CA ARG A 166 7.50 -13.68 5.20
C ARG A 166 8.27 -14.25 6.39
N TYR A 167 7.97 -13.77 7.58
CA TYR A 167 8.69 -14.09 8.81
C TYR A 167 7.82 -14.91 9.78
N LYS A 168 6.72 -15.50 9.31
CA LYS A 168 5.86 -16.41 10.09
C LYS A 168 6.07 -17.85 9.61
N SER A 169 6.05 -18.81 10.54
CA SER A 169 6.14 -20.24 10.21
C SER A 169 4.87 -20.78 9.56
N GLU A 170 3.70 -20.25 9.94
CA GLU A 170 2.40 -20.63 9.41
C GLU A 170 1.65 -19.41 8.89
N SER A 171 1.00 -19.55 7.74
CA SER A 171 0.16 -18.51 7.19
C SER A 171 -0.93 -19.07 6.29
N LYS A 172 -2.05 -18.35 6.20
CA LYS A 172 -3.14 -18.66 5.28
C LYS A 172 -3.12 -17.65 4.14
N LYS A 173 -3.07 -18.14 2.90
CA LYS A 173 -3.16 -17.28 1.72
C LYS A 173 -4.61 -16.79 1.55
N PRO A 174 -4.82 -15.49 1.26
CA PRO A 174 -6.15 -15.00 0.90
C PRO A 174 -6.64 -15.70 -0.37
N GLN A 175 -7.95 -15.97 -0.43
CA GLN A 175 -8.56 -16.74 -1.52
C GLN A 175 -9.10 -15.86 -2.66
N LEU A 176 -9.13 -14.54 -2.48
CA LEU A 176 -9.73 -13.63 -3.45
C LEU A 176 -8.95 -13.65 -4.78
N LYS A 177 -9.67 -13.92 -5.87
CA LYS A 177 -9.15 -13.98 -7.25
C LYS A 177 -9.75 -12.92 -8.14
N SER A 178 -10.97 -12.46 -7.88
CA SER A 178 -11.62 -11.42 -8.69
C SER A 178 -12.48 -10.49 -7.86
N LEU A 179 -12.47 -9.21 -8.24
CA LEU A 179 -13.36 -8.19 -7.71
C LEU A 179 -14.02 -7.42 -8.85
N ASP A 180 -15.35 -7.47 -8.89
CA ASP A 180 -16.16 -6.69 -9.82
C ASP A 180 -16.66 -5.41 -9.16
N ILE A 181 -16.49 -4.27 -9.82
CA ILE A 181 -17.02 -2.97 -9.39
C ILE A 181 -18.26 -2.67 -10.23
N LEU A 182 -19.42 -2.59 -9.59
CA LEU A 182 -20.70 -2.47 -10.27
C LEU A 182 -21.23 -1.02 -10.25
N GLY A 183 -21.85 -0.58 -11.35
CA GLY A 183 -22.61 0.67 -11.42
C GLY A 183 -21.79 1.97 -11.42
N LEU A 184 -20.47 1.87 -11.52
CA LEU A 184 -19.55 3.02 -11.62
C LEU A 184 -19.14 3.35 -13.07
N GLY A 185 -19.81 2.78 -14.07
CA GLY A 185 -19.46 2.91 -15.48
C GLY A 185 -18.55 1.79 -15.96
N THR A 186 -18.40 1.69 -17.27
CA THR A 186 -17.52 0.72 -17.96
C THR A 186 -16.67 1.43 -19.01
N GLY A 187 -15.65 0.74 -19.51
CA GLY A 187 -14.86 1.18 -20.66
C GLY A 187 -13.44 1.66 -20.32
N PRO A 188 -12.70 2.15 -21.32
CA PRO A 188 -11.25 2.31 -21.22
C PRO A 188 -10.78 3.30 -20.14
N GLU A 189 -11.56 4.35 -19.85
CA GLU A 189 -11.17 5.37 -18.87
C GLU A 189 -11.17 4.84 -17.44
N ILE A 190 -12.23 4.14 -17.03
CA ILE A 190 -12.31 3.54 -15.70
C ILE A 190 -11.32 2.40 -15.54
N GLU A 191 -11.12 1.58 -16.58
CA GLU A 191 -10.12 0.51 -16.58
C GLU A 191 -8.70 1.05 -16.43
N LYS A 192 -8.39 2.19 -17.07
CA LYS A 192 -7.09 2.88 -16.87
C LYS A 192 -6.91 3.36 -15.42
N LYS A 193 -7.96 3.85 -14.79
CA LYS A 193 -7.94 4.31 -13.38
C LYS A 193 -7.79 3.14 -12.40
N ILE A 194 -8.50 2.04 -12.64
CA ILE A 194 -8.35 0.77 -11.90
C ILE A 194 -6.92 0.28 -12.04
N LYS A 195 -6.38 0.22 -13.25
CA LYS A 195 -5.02 -0.26 -13.48
C LYS A 195 -3.98 0.61 -12.79
N TYR A 196 -4.15 1.94 -12.85
CA TYR A 196 -3.30 2.87 -12.12
C TYR A 196 -3.32 2.60 -10.60
N ALA A 197 -4.50 2.39 -10.02
CA ALA A 197 -4.67 2.08 -8.60
C ALA A 197 -3.99 0.77 -8.19
N GLU A 198 -4.09 -0.28 -9.00
CA GLU A 198 -3.38 -1.55 -8.78
C GLU A 198 -1.87 -1.34 -8.70
N VAL A 199 -1.31 -0.60 -9.66
CA VAL A 199 0.13 -0.35 -9.75
C VAL A 199 0.63 0.41 -8.54
N VAL A 200 -0.07 1.48 -8.16
CA VAL A 200 0.28 2.27 -6.98
C VAL A 200 0.15 1.43 -5.71
N SER A 201 -0.89 0.61 -5.58
CA SER A 201 -1.10 -0.24 -4.40
C SER A 201 -0.02 -1.31 -4.26
N CYS A 202 0.38 -1.95 -5.36
CA CYS A 202 1.51 -2.89 -5.37
C CYS A 202 2.85 -2.22 -5.00
N ALA A 203 3.05 -0.97 -5.41
CA ALA A 203 4.21 -0.18 -5.01
C ALA A 203 4.19 0.20 -3.52
N ILE A 204 3.01 0.51 -2.96
CA ILE A 204 2.83 0.76 -1.52
C ILE A 204 3.14 -0.53 -0.74
N ILE A 205 2.62 -1.68 -1.19
CA ILE A 205 2.93 -2.98 -0.59
C ILE A 205 4.42 -3.25 -0.59
N PHE A 206 5.11 -3.00 -1.69
CA PHE A 206 6.56 -3.12 -1.75
C PHE A 206 7.26 -2.21 -0.72
N GLY A 207 6.81 -0.97 -0.55
CA GLY A 207 7.30 -0.11 0.54
C GLY A 207 7.08 -0.72 1.93
N ARG A 208 5.89 -1.28 2.18
CA ARG A 208 5.59 -2.00 3.43
C ARG A 208 6.51 -3.22 3.61
N GLU A 209 6.79 -3.96 2.55
CA GLU A 209 7.70 -5.11 2.57
C GLU A 209 9.12 -4.68 2.98
N LEU A 210 9.61 -3.55 2.46
CA LEU A 210 10.92 -3.06 2.87
C LEU A 210 10.91 -2.70 4.38
N VAL A 211 9.96 -1.87 4.83
CA VAL A 211 9.86 -1.43 6.23
C VAL A 211 9.62 -2.58 7.22
N ASN A 212 8.82 -3.56 6.83
CA ASN A 212 8.51 -4.72 7.68
C ASN A 212 9.71 -5.63 7.87
N SER A 213 10.62 -5.67 6.88
CA SER A 213 11.81 -6.53 6.93
C SER A 213 12.70 -6.09 8.09
N PRO A 214 13.13 -7.02 8.97
CA PRO A 214 14.02 -6.67 10.05
C PRO A 214 15.41 -6.30 9.52
N ALA A 215 16.15 -5.49 10.27
CA ALA A 215 17.44 -4.93 9.84
C ALA A 215 18.51 -6.00 9.57
N ASN A 216 18.43 -7.18 10.22
CA ASN A 216 19.33 -8.29 9.92
C ASN A 216 19.11 -8.89 8.51
N VAL A 217 17.93 -8.67 7.92
CA VAL A 217 17.58 -9.13 6.57
C VAL A 217 17.72 -7.99 5.56
N LEU A 218 17.17 -6.80 5.86
CA LEU A 218 17.25 -5.63 5.00
C LEU A 218 18.37 -4.68 5.43
N THR A 219 19.61 -5.13 5.22
CA THR A 219 20.83 -4.32 5.41
C THR A 219 20.97 -3.26 4.29
N PRO A 220 21.91 -2.31 4.38
CA PRO A 220 22.15 -1.34 3.31
C PRO A 220 22.45 -1.99 1.95
N ALA A 221 23.22 -3.08 1.95
CA ALA A 221 23.52 -3.86 0.74
C ALA A 221 22.26 -4.53 0.18
N ALA A 222 21.40 -5.08 1.04
CA ALA A 222 20.12 -5.66 0.62
C ALA A 222 19.18 -4.60 0.04
N LEU A 223 19.12 -3.41 0.65
CA LEU A 223 18.34 -2.27 0.15
C LEU A 223 18.85 -1.79 -1.23
N ALA A 224 20.17 -1.74 -1.44
CA ALA A 224 20.77 -1.46 -2.74
C ALA A 224 20.48 -2.55 -3.80
N ALA A 225 20.43 -3.81 -3.39
CA ALA A 225 20.03 -4.91 -4.25
C ALA A 225 18.55 -4.80 -4.68
N GLU A 226 17.64 -4.39 -3.78
CA GLU A 226 16.25 -4.11 -4.13
C GLU A 226 16.13 -2.99 -5.16
N ALA A 227 16.89 -1.90 -5.02
CA ALA A 227 16.95 -0.84 -6.01
C ALA A 227 17.44 -1.33 -7.39
N SER A 228 18.47 -2.18 -7.39
CA SER A 228 19.00 -2.80 -8.61
C SER A 228 17.98 -3.72 -9.28
N LYS A 229 17.19 -4.48 -8.50
CA LYS A 229 16.07 -5.30 -9.01
C LYS A 229 15.00 -4.43 -9.68
N ILE A 230 14.64 -3.28 -9.10
CA ILE A 230 13.69 -2.35 -9.70
C ILE A 230 14.19 -1.86 -11.07
N ALA A 231 15.45 -1.42 -11.16
CA ALA A 231 16.03 -0.97 -12.42
C ALA A 231 16.11 -2.10 -13.45
N SER A 232 16.46 -3.33 -13.04
CA SER A 232 16.47 -4.48 -13.93
C SER A 232 15.08 -4.85 -14.44
N LEU A 233 14.04 -4.75 -13.61
CA LEU A 233 12.66 -5.07 -13.98
C LEU A 233 12.08 -4.08 -15.00
N TYR A 234 12.53 -2.83 -14.96
CA TYR A 234 12.06 -1.73 -15.81
C TYR A 234 13.22 -1.08 -16.57
N SER A 235 14.14 -1.91 -17.09
CA SER A 235 15.40 -1.45 -17.68
C SER A 235 15.25 -0.58 -18.92
N ASP A 236 14.05 -0.55 -19.51
CA ASP A 236 13.70 0.32 -20.63
C ASP A 236 13.50 1.79 -20.22
N VAL A 237 13.24 2.06 -18.94
CA VAL A 237 12.96 3.41 -18.41
C VAL A 237 13.72 3.75 -17.12
N LEU A 238 14.27 2.77 -16.43
CA LEU A 238 14.99 2.94 -15.15
C LEU A 238 16.42 2.41 -15.25
N SER A 239 17.35 3.18 -14.67
CA SER A 239 18.75 2.82 -14.49
C SER A 239 19.13 2.93 -13.02
N ALA A 240 20.13 2.16 -12.59
CA ALA A 240 20.68 2.19 -11.23
C ALA A 240 22.17 2.48 -11.26
N ASN A 241 22.62 3.38 -10.38
CA ASN A 241 24.01 3.59 -10.02
C ASN A 241 24.14 3.44 -8.51
N ILE A 242 24.95 2.48 -8.07
CA ILE A 242 25.15 2.16 -6.66
C ILE A 242 26.60 2.50 -6.32
N LEU A 243 26.80 3.47 -5.42
CA LEU A 243 28.12 3.89 -4.99
C LEU A 243 28.51 3.17 -3.71
N THR A 244 29.73 2.64 -3.73
CA THR A 244 30.44 2.07 -2.57
C THR A 244 30.87 3.15 -1.58
N GLU A 245 31.35 2.73 -0.41
CA GLU A 245 31.92 3.64 0.59
C GLU A 245 33.08 4.47 0.03
N GLU A 246 33.97 3.84 -0.72
CA GLU A 246 35.14 4.46 -1.36
C GLU A 246 34.72 5.54 -2.36
N GLN A 247 33.75 5.25 -3.22
CA GLN A 247 33.23 6.24 -4.17
C GLN A 247 32.54 7.42 -3.46
N CYS A 248 31.84 7.15 -2.35
CA CYS A 248 31.26 8.21 -1.53
C CYS A 248 32.36 9.08 -0.87
N ARG A 249 33.50 8.49 -0.53
CA ARG A 249 34.67 9.17 0.03
C ARG A 249 35.32 10.09 -1.00
N GLU A 250 35.47 9.62 -2.24
CA GLU A 250 35.94 10.44 -3.37
C GLU A 250 35.03 11.64 -3.62
N LEU A 251 33.71 11.45 -3.46
CA LEU A 251 32.69 12.51 -3.53
C LEU A 251 32.58 13.35 -2.24
N LYS A 252 33.51 13.18 -1.29
CA LYS A 252 33.63 13.95 -0.05
C LYS A 252 32.37 13.90 0.83
N MET A 253 31.63 12.80 0.83
CA MET A 253 30.38 12.65 1.60
C MET A 253 30.63 12.40 3.10
N GLY A 254 31.48 13.20 3.75
CA GLY A 254 31.99 12.95 5.10
C GLY A 254 30.90 12.92 6.19
N SER A 255 29.85 13.74 6.09
CA SER A 255 28.72 13.69 7.02
C SER A 255 27.96 12.35 6.95
N TYR A 256 27.73 11.81 5.76
CA TYR A 256 27.10 10.50 5.58
C TYR A 256 28.00 9.35 6.05
N LEU A 257 29.29 9.40 5.67
CA LEU A 257 30.27 8.39 6.05
C LEU A 257 30.56 8.38 7.55
N GLY A 258 30.45 9.53 8.23
CA GLY A 258 30.57 9.61 9.69
C GLY A 258 29.48 8.79 10.40
N VAL A 259 28.23 8.88 9.94
CA VAL A 259 27.12 8.08 10.49
C VAL A 259 27.32 6.59 10.23
N ALA A 260 27.79 6.22 9.05
CA ALA A 260 27.97 4.82 8.65
C ALA A 260 29.15 4.10 9.32
N ALA A 261 30.13 4.85 9.84
CA ALA A 261 31.44 4.33 10.25
C ALA A 261 31.40 3.21 11.31
N ALA A 262 30.34 3.16 12.12
CA ALA A 262 30.21 2.19 13.19
C ALA A 262 29.73 0.80 12.73
N SER A 263 29.03 0.71 11.60
CA SER A 263 28.35 -0.54 11.21
C SER A 263 29.30 -1.58 10.62
N ALA A 264 28.99 -2.85 10.87
CA ALA A 264 29.62 -3.98 10.18
C ALA A 264 29.01 -4.24 8.79
N ASN A 265 27.81 -3.69 8.51
CA ASN A 265 27.15 -3.76 7.21
C ASN A 265 27.53 -2.50 6.39
N PRO A 266 28.32 -2.63 5.31
CA PRO A 266 28.86 -1.47 4.60
C PRO A 266 27.78 -0.56 3.99
N PRO A 267 27.99 0.77 4.02
CA PRO A 267 27.05 1.74 3.45
C PRO A 267 26.99 1.65 1.92
N HIS A 268 25.83 1.96 1.35
CA HIS A 268 25.62 2.05 -0.10
C HIS A 268 24.82 3.31 -0.43
N PHE A 269 25.34 4.14 -1.33
CA PHE A 269 24.59 5.28 -1.85
C PHE A 269 23.90 4.88 -3.16
N ILE A 270 22.58 5.01 -3.19
CA ILE A 270 21.73 4.47 -4.23
C ILE A 270 21.17 5.63 -5.05
N HIS A 271 21.36 5.57 -6.37
CA HIS A 271 20.77 6.50 -7.32
C HIS A 271 20.05 5.73 -8.43
N LEU A 272 18.72 5.77 -8.42
CA LEU A 272 17.92 5.36 -9.57
C LEU A 272 17.55 6.58 -10.42
N CYS A 273 17.49 6.40 -11.73
CA CYS A 273 17.06 7.45 -12.66
C CYS A 273 15.99 6.92 -13.61
N TYR A 274 14.78 7.47 -13.52
CA TYR A 274 13.69 7.27 -14.47
C TYR A 274 13.78 8.28 -15.60
N LYS A 275 13.68 7.80 -16.84
CA LYS A 275 13.49 8.62 -18.03
C LYS A 275 12.27 8.14 -18.81
N PRO A 276 11.51 9.06 -19.44
CA PRO A 276 10.34 8.65 -20.20
C PRO A 276 10.80 7.87 -21.44
N PRO A 277 10.04 6.85 -21.89
CA PRO A 277 10.43 6.01 -23.01
C PRO A 277 10.48 6.78 -24.34
N SER A 278 9.77 7.91 -24.43
CA SER A 278 9.77 8.79 -25.59
C SER A 278 9.38 10.23 -25.21
N GLY A 279 9.66 11.15 -26.13
CA GLY A 279 9.33 12.57 -25.98
C GLY A 279 10.33 13.36 -25.13
N PRO A 280 10.22 14.70 -25.14
CA PRO A 280 11.15 15.56 -24.41
C PRO A 280 10.90 15.51 -22.90
N VAL A 281 11.98 15.58 -22.12
CA VAL A 281 11.93 15.84 -20.68
C VAL A 281 11.67 17.34 -20.48
N LYS A 282 10.55 17.68 -19.84
CA LYS A 282 10.17 19.06 -19.52
C LYS A 282 10.52 19.44 -18.09
N THR A 283 10.56 18.45 -17.19
CA THR A 283 10.81 18.66 -15.76
C THR A 283 11.75 17.58 -15.23
N LYS A 284 12.72 18.00 -14.42
CA LYS A 284 13.61 17.10 -13.68
C LYS A 284 13.27 17.18 -12.19
N LEU A 285 13.05 16.04 -11.58
CA LEU A 285 12.67 15.93 -10.17
C LEU A 285 13.67 15.03 -9.44
N ALA A 286 13.87 15.29 -8.14
CA ALA A 286 14.59 14.39 -7.26
C ALA A 286 13.71 14.05 -6.05
N LEU A 287 13.57 12.76 -5.79
CA LEU A 287 12.95 12.22 -4.58
C LEU A 287 14.05 11.62 -3.72
N VAL A 288 14.30 12.24 -2.56
CA VAL A 288 15.38 11.84 -1.65
C VAL A 288 14.77 11.18 -0.42
N GLY A 289 15.16 9.94 -0.12
CA GLY A 289 14.63 9.16 0.99
C GLY A 289 15.70 8.86 2.03
N LYS A 290 15.40 9.09 3.31
CA LYS A 290 16.24 8.64 4.43
C LYS A 290 16.35 7.10 4.40
N GLY A 291 17.57 6.58 4.48
CA GLY A 291 17.90 5.16 4.30
C GLY A 291 18.61 4.50 5.49
N LEU A 292 18.30 4.90 6.73
CA LEU A 292 18.81 4.20 7.92
C LEU A 292 18.09 2.88 8.09
N THR A 293 18.72 1.80 7.64
CA THR A 293 18.15 0.43 7.75
C THR A 293 18.04 -0.04 9.19
N PHE A 294 18.83 0.56 10.09
CA PHE A 294 18.61 0.56 11.53
C PHE A 294 19.22 1.81 12.16
N ASP A 295 18.61 2.30 13.24
CA ASP A 295 19.12 3.43 14.01
C ASP A 295 19.14 3.09 15.50
N SER A 296 20.31 2.75 16.05
CA SER A 296 20.49 2.55 17.49
C SER A 296 20.55 3.88 18.26
N GLY A 297 20.71 5.00 17.56
CA GLY A 297 21.14 6.30 18.10
C GLY A 297 22.66 6.51 18.11
N GLY A 298 23.46 5.50 17.75
CA GLY A 298 24.91 5.56 17.93
C GLY A 298 25.29 5.65 19.41
N TYR A 299 26.38 6.35 19.74
CA TYR A 299 26.79 6.54 21.14
C TYR A 299 25.74 7.29 21.99
N ASN A 300 24.95 8.18 21.37
CA ASN A 300 23.71 8.71 21.96
C ASN A 300 22.59 7.66 21.82
N ILE A 301 22.81 6.51 22.45
CA ILE A 301 21.94 5.35 22.32
C ILE A 301 20.50 5.70 22.71
N LYS A 302 19.55 5.24 21.90
CA LYS A 302 18.11 5.38 22.18
C LYS A 302 17.79 4.60 23.46
N THR A 303 17.60 5.33 24.54
CA THR A 303 17.31 4.77 25.86
C THR A 303 16.11 5.46 26.49
N GLY A 304 15.53 4.82 27.50
CA GLY A 304 14.40 5.34 28.26
C GLY A 304 13.03 4.93 27.70
N PRO A 305 11.95 5.23 28.47
CA PRO A 305 10.59 4.89 28.07
C PRO A 305 10.20 5.57 26.74
N GLY A 306 9.65 4.80 25.80
CA GLY A 306 9.17 5.33 24.52
C GLY A 306 10.25 5.57 23.46
N CYS A 307 11.52 5.23 23.72
CA CYS A 307 12.61 5.43 22.74
C CYS A 307 12.47 4.60 21.45
N SER A 308 11.61 3.57 21.47
CA SER A 308 11.15 2.79 20.31
C SER A 308 12.28 2.15 19.49
N ILE A 309 13.44 1.87 20.12
CA ILE A 309 14.64 1.33 19.46
C ILE A 309 14.35 0.03 18.69
N GLU A 310 13.45 -0.80 19.21
CA GLU A 310 13.00 -2.07 18.60
C GLU A 310 12.26 -1.88 17.28
N THR A 311 11.72 -0.68 17.02
CA THR A 311 11.00 -0.34 15.79
C THR A 311 11.87 0.40 14.76
N MET A 312 13.13 0.72 15.09
CA MET A 312 14.01 1.55 14.25
C MET A 312 14.44 0.92 12.93
N LYS A 313 14.02 -0.33 12.65
CA LYS A 313 13.98 -0.85 11.27
C LYS A 313 13.14 0.01 10.32
N ALA A 314 12.18 0.78 10.87
CA ALA A 314 11.33 1.68 10.11
C ALA A 314 11.99 3.03 9.78
N ASP A 315 13.21 3.29 10.27
CA ASP A 315 13.92 4.56 10.04
C ASP A 315 14.45 4.73 8.60
N MET A 316 14.18 3.74 7.76
CA MET A 316 14.31 3.75 6.31
C MET A 316 12.97 3.96 5.57
N GLY A 317 11.88 4.28 6.27
CA GLY A 317 10.54 4.46 5.68
C GLY A 317 10.48 5.49 4.55
N GLY A 318 11.33 6.53 4.62
CA GLY A 318 11.50 7.49 3.53
C GLY A 318 12.07 6.85 2.26
N SER A 319 13.14 6.04 2.37
CA SER A 319 13.67 5.28 1.23
C SER A 319 12.69 4.24 0.70
N ALA A 320 11.89 3.61 1.56
CA ALA A 320 10.84 2.68 1.14
C ALA A 320 9.78 3.37 0.27
N ALA A 321 9.34 4.57 0.65
CA ALA A 321 8.42 5.38 -0.14
C ALA A 321 9.02 5.79 -1.48
N VAL A 322 10.30 6.19 -1.49
CA VAL A 322 11.04 6.58 -2.70
C VAL A 322 11.17 5.40 -3.68
N PHE A 323 11.49 4.20 -3.20
CA PHE A 323 11.58 3.02 -4.07
C PHE A 323 10.21 2.47 -4.49
N GLY A 324 9.19 2.59 -3.63
CA GLY A 324 7.80 2.38 -4.03
C GLY A 324 7.41 3.30 -5.19
N ALA A 325 7.72 4.60 -5.09
CA ALA A 325 7.47 5.54 -6.19
C ALA A 325 8.24 5.17 -7.47
N ALA A 326 9.51 4.76 -7.37
CA ALA A 326 10.29 4.29 -8.50
C ALA A 326 9.63 3.07 -9.17
N LYS A 327 9.20 2.08 -8.38
CA LYS A 327 8.50 0.87 -8.85
C LYS A 327 7.18 1.21 -9.55
N ALA A 328 6.40 2.14 -9.00
CA ALA A 328 5.16 2.60 -9.63
C ALA A 328 5.44 3.33 -10.97
N LEU A 329 6.42 4.24 -10.99
CA LEU A 329 6.76 5.03 -12.17
C LEU A 329 7.35 4.18 -13.30
N GLY A 330 8.13 3.15 -12.97
CA GLY A 330 8.62 2.17 -13.95
C GLY A 330 7.51 1.45 -14.70
N GLN A 331 6.35 1.28 -14.07
CA GLN A 331 5.18 0.65 -14.67
C GLN A 331 4.20 1.66 -15.31
N ILE A 332 3.98 2.83 -14.70
CA ILE A 332 3.08 3.88 -15.22
C ILE A 332 3.68 4.58 -16.45
N LYS A 333 5.01 4.74 -16.48
CA LYS A 333 5.79 5.36 -17.57
C LYS A 333 5.26 6.75 -17.99
N PRO A 334 5.13 7.73 -17.06
CA PRO A 334 4.66 9.06 -17.42
C PRO A 334 5.65 9.79 -18.36
N SER A 335 5.11 10.47 -19.37
CA SER A 335 5.87 11.32 -20.29
C SER A 335 6.26 12.65 -19.66
N GLY A 336 7.32 13.30 -20.17
CA GLY A 336 7.64 14.69 -19.85
C GLY A 336 8.42 14.92 -18.55
N VAL A 337 8.72 13.86 -17.80
CA VAL A 337 9.44 13.95 -16.52
C VAL A 337 10.63 13.00 -16.46
N GLU A 338 11.76 13.48 -15.94
CA GLU A 338 12.91 12.68 -15.51
C GLU A 338 12.95 12.72 -13.98
N VAL A 339 13.05 11.57 -13.33
CA VAL A 339 12.96 11.48 -11.86
C VAL A 339 14.16 10.73 -11.31
N HIS A 340 14.90 11.38 -10.42
CA HIS A 340 16.02 10.81 -9.68
C HIS A 340 15.53 10.34 -8.31
N PHE A 341 15.79 9.08 -7.97
CA PHE A 341 15.48 8.51 -6.66
C PHE A 341 16.79 8.28 -5.93
N ILE A 342 17.00 8.98 -4.82
CA ILE A 342 18.30 9.06 -4.15
C ILE A 342 18.16 8.63 -2.70
N VAL A 343 18.98 7.67 -2.28
CA VAL A 343 19.01 7.14 -0.91
C VAL A 343 20.45 6.93 -0.48
N ALA A 344 20.88 7.63 0.58
CA ALA A 344 22.12 7.32 1.28
C ALA A 344 21.81 6.25 2.34
N SER A 345 22.16 4.99 2.08
CA SER A 345 21.79 3.87 2.96
C SER A 345 22.93 3.41 3.84
N CYS A 346 22.69 3.39 5.14
CA CYS A 346 23.60 2.85 6.14
C CYS A 346 22.83 2.34 7.37
N GLU A 347 23.55 1.92 8.40
CA GLU A 347 23.03 1.68 9.74
C GLU A 347 23.76 2.62 10.71
N ASN A 348 23.03 3.23 11.65
CA ASN A 348 23.63 3.98 12.73
C ASN A 348 23.81 3.05 13.93
N MET A 349 25.07 2.66 14.19
CA MET A 349 25.44 1.61 15.13
C MET A 349 26.45 2.11 16.17
N ILE A 350 26.81 1.24 17.12
CA ILE A 350 27.86 1.49 18.11
C ILE A 350 29.01 0.51 17.85
N SER A 351 30.23 1.01 17.70
CA SER A 351 31.45 0.21 17.67
C SER A 351 32.66 1.09 17.96
N GLY A 352 33.85 0.49 18.10
CA GLY A 352 35.10 1.22 18.26
C GLY A 352 35.49 2.11 17.07
N LYS A 353 34.78 2.03 15.94
CA LYS A 353 34.95 2.89 14.76
C LYS A 353 33.92 4.02 14.67
N GLY A 354 32.97 4.06 15.60
CA GLY A 354 31.84 4.98 15.52
C GLY A 354 32.19 6.44 15.77
N MET A 355 31.40 7.32 15.16
CA MET A 355 31.40 8.76 15.44
C MET A 355 31.03 9.03 16.91
N ARG A 356 31.77 9.92 17.56
CA ARG A 356 31.53 10.32 18.95
C ARG A 356 30.68 11.59 19.01
N PRO A 357 29.91 11.80 20.09
CA PRO A 357 29.31 13.09 20.36
C PRO A 357 30.42 14.15 20.52
N GLY A 358 30.27 15.30 19.86
CA GLY A 358 31.28 16.37 19.79
C GLY A 358 32.31 16.20 18.66
N ASP A 359 32.25 15.13 17.86
CA ASP A 359 33.04 15.07 16.62
C ASP A 359 32.55 16.15 15.64
N ILE A 360 33.49 16.79 14.93
CA ILE A 360 33.18 17.70 13.82
C ILE A 360 33.34 16.95 12.50
N VAL A 361 32.26 16.78 11.77
CA VAL A 361 32.26 16.16 10.43
C VAL A 361 32.19 17.22 9.34
N THR A 362 32.67 16.92 8.13
CA THR A 362 32.60 17.81 6.96
C THR A 362 31.68 17.21 5.90
N ALA A 363 30.67 17.96 5.46
CA ALA A 363 29.79 17.58 4.37
C ALA A 363 30.45 17.80 2.99
N SER A 364 29.88 17.21 1.93
CA SER A 364 30.45 17.29 0.57
C SER A 364 30.51 18.70 -0.03
N ASN A 365 29.74 19.63 0.53
CA ASN A 365 29.78 21.06 0.17
C ASN A 365 30.82 21.85 0.98
N GLY A 366 31.64 21.20 1.80
CA GLY A 366 32.69 21.82 2.61
C GLY A 366 32.22 22.40 3.94
N LYS A 367 30.91 22.39 4.26
CA LYS A 367 30.41 22.83 5.57
C LYS A 367 30.78 21.83 6.66
N THR A 368 31.21 22.34 7.80
CA THR A 368 31.47 21.56 9.01
C THR A 368 30.24 21.50 9.91
N ILE A 369 30.07 20.39 10.63
CA ILE A 369 28.94 20.12 11.52
C ILE A 369 29.52 19.52 12.80
N GLU A 370 29.33 20.22 13.94
CA GLU A 370 29.53 19.62 15.26
C GLU A 370 28.32 18.73 15.56
N VAL A 371 28.58 17.47 15.91
CA VAL A 371 27.56 16.42 16.06
C VAL A 371 27.14 16.25 17.51
#